data_AF-A0A914VQ97-F1
#
_entry.id   AF-A0A914VQ97-F1
#
_cell.length_a   1.000
_cell.length_b   1.000
_cell.length_c   1.000
_cell.angle_alpha   90.00
_cell.angle_beta   90.00
_cell.angle_gamma   90.00
#
_symmetry.space_group_name_H-M   'P 1'
#
loop_
_entity.id
_entity.type
_entity.pdbx_description
1 polymer ?
#
loop_
_entity_poly.entity_id
_entity_poly.type
_entity_poly.pdbx_seq_one_letter_code
_entity_poly.pdbx_strand_id
1 'polypeptide(L)'
;MNIFFAAQKQTVALDVCAVRQSSATMQQAADITGGIYVRVDRPAGLLQYLLTIFLPDPSLRPKLVLPASGDVDYRPACRCHQKLISVGWVCSVCLTVLCQFTPICLTCQTVFKVLILAKPTKKRKRNI
;
A
#
# COMPACT_ATOMS: atom_id res chain seq x y z
N MET A 1 2.70 6.13 6.33
CA MET A 1 1.98 4.88 6.68
C MET A 1 1.79 4.72 8.18
N ASN A 2 2.82 4.72 9.04
CA ASN A 2 2.65 4.49 10.49
C ASN A 2 1.60 5.38 11.18
N ILE A 3 1.50 6.65 10.78
CA ILE A 3 0.49 7.57 11.33
C ILE A 3 -0.95 7.12 11.04
N PHE A 4 -1.20 6.46 9.91
CA PHE A 4 -2.52 5.94 9.56
C PHE A 4 -2.88 4.72 10.41
N PHE A 5 -1.92 3.82 10.65
CA PHE A 5 -2.10 2.70 11.57
C PHE A 5 -2.29 3.17 13.02
N ALA A 6 -1.61 4.25 13.43
CA ALA A 6 -1.82 4.85 14.73
C ALA A 6 -3.23 5.44 14.86
N ALA A 7 -3.71 6.15 13.84
CA ALA A 7 -5.07 6.68 13.78
C ALA A 7 -6.12 5.56 13.83
N GLN A 8 -5.93 4.49 13.05
CA GLN A 8 -6.79 3.30 13.08
C GLN A 8 -6.85 2.68 14.49
N LYS A 9 -5.70 2.55 15.16
CA LYS A 9 -5.62 2.03 16.53
C LYS A 9 -6.32 2.94 17.55
N GLN A 10 -6.31 4.24 17.31
CA GLN A 10 -7.05 5.22 18.11
C GLN A 10 -8.52 5.38 17.70
N THR A 11 -9.01 4.55 16.77
CA THR A 11 -10.37 4.62 16.23
C THR A 11 -10.72 5.99 15.63
N VAL A 12 -9.72 6.68 15.10
CA VAL A 12 -9.88 7.97 14.41
C VAL A 12 -9.95 7.70 12.90
N ALA A 13 -11.13 7.86 12.32
CA ALA A 13 -11.33 7.77 10.88
C ALA A 13 -10.76 9.00 10.18
N LEU A 14 -10.07 8.80 9.04
CA LEU A 14 -9.56 9.88 8.20
C LEU A 14 -10.36 9.97 6.92
N ASP A 15 -11.16 11.02 6.79
CA ASP A 15 -11.84 11.32 5.55
C ASP A 15 -11.03 12.27 4.68
N VAL A 16 -10.94 11.97 3.39
CA VAL A 16 -10.13 12.71 2.43
C VAL A 16 -11.00 13.22 1.30
N CYS A 17 -11.08 14.54 1.19
CA CYS A 17 -11.59 15.24 0.02
C CYS A 17 -10.42 15.69 -0.86
N ALA A 18 -10.15 14.96 -1.93
CA ALA A 18 -9.07 15.24 -2.87
C ALA A 18 -9.55 16.22 -3.95
N VAL A 19 -9.13 17.48 -3.87
CA VAL A 19 -9.52 18.51 -4.85
C VAL A 19 -8.54 18.51 -6.03
N ARG A 20 -9.03 18.23 -7.23
CA ARG A 20 -8.29 18.16 -8.52
C ARG A 20 -7.23 17.06 -8.64
N GLN A 21 -6.40 16.82 -7.62
CA GLN A 21 -5.33 15.83 -7.66
C GLN A 21 -5.61 14.67 -6.71
N SER A 22 -5.42 13.46 -7.19
CA SER A 22 -5.52 12.24 -6.40
C SER A 22 -4.15 11.80 -5.85
N SER A 23 -4.14 11.28 -4.63
CA SER A 23 -2.96 10.67 -4.02
C SER A 23 -3.27 9.26 -3.57
N ALA A 24 -2.51 8.28 -4.07
CA ALA A 24 -2.66 6.87 -3.68
C ALA A 24 -2.41 6.69 -2.16
N THR A 25 -1.45 7.42 -1.60
CA THR A 25 -1.16 7.41 -0.17
C THR A 25 -2.35 7.88 0.68
N MET A 26 -3.11 8.86 0.19
CA MET A 26 -4.29 9.36 0.89
C MET A 26 -5.52 8.47 0.70
N GLN A 27 -5.61 7.76 -0.43
CA GLN A 27 -6.61 6.70 -0.62
C GLN A 27 -6.38 5.56 0.39
N GLN A 28 -5.13 5.10 0.52
CA GLN A 28 -4.73 4.13 1.53
C GLN A 28 -4.99 4.65 2.95
N ALA A 29 -4.77 5.94 3.23
CA ALA A 29 -5.04 6.52 4.54
C ALA A 29 -6.51 6.40 4.94
N ALA A 30 -7.42 6.76 4.03
CA ALA A 30 -8.85 6.64 4.24
C ALA A 30 -9.27 5.17 4.42
N ASP A 31 -8.78 4.28 3.55
CA ASP A 31 -9.11 2.85 3.61
C ASP A 31 -8.62 2.17 4.90
N ILE A 32 -7.36 2.39 5.30
CA ILE A 32 -6.78 1.85 6.55
C ILE A 32 -7.57 2.29 7.79
N THR A 33 -8.04 3.53 7.81
CA THR A 33 -8.75 4.10 8.97
C THR A 33 -10.26 3.88 8.93
N GLY A 34 -10.79 3.28 7.86
CA GLY A 34 -12.25 3.14 7.66
C GLY A 34 -12.96 4.46 7.37
N GLY A 35 -12.22 5.46 6.90
CA GLY A 35 -12.76 6.74 6.44
C GLY A 35 -13.20 6.71 4.98
N ILE A 36 -13.58 7.89 4.47
CA ILE A 36 -14.11 8.07 3.12
C ILE A 36 -13.09 8.82 2.25
N TYR A 37 -12.85 8.34 1.04
CA TYR A 37 -12.07 9.06 0.04
C TYR A 37 -12.96 9.50 -1.13
N VAL A 38 -12.96 10.80 -1.45
CA VAL A 38 -13.66 11.34 -2.62
C VAL A 38 -12.74 12.28 -3.40
N ARG A 39 -12.69 12.08 -4.73
CA ARG A 39 -12.04 13.03 -5.64
C ARG A 39 -13.06 14.01 -6.20
N VAL A 40 -12.83 15.30 -5.99
CA VAL A 40 -13.68 16.38 -6.51
C VAL A 40 -12.99 17.01 -7.72
N ASP A 41 -13.52 16.71 -8.90
CA ASP A 41 -13.02 17.23 -10.18
C ASP A 41 -13.53 18.64 -10.48
N ARG A 42 -14.77 18.93 -10.08
CA ARG A 42 -15.43 20.24 -10.25
C ARG A 42 -15.62 20.92 -8.90
N PRO A 43 -14.83 21.96 -8.57
CA PRO A 43 -14.89 22.60 -7.25
C PRO A 43 -16.21 23.34 -6.99
N ALA A 44 -16.98 23.67 -8.03
CA ALA A 44 -18.31 24.28 -7.87
C ALA A 44 -19.28 23.43 -7.02
N GLY A 45 -19.11 22.11 -6.99
CA GLY A 45 -19.89 21.19 -6.16
C GLY A 45 -19.27 20.87 -4.79
N LEU A 46 -18.14 21.49 -4.42
CA LEU A 46 -17.39 21.10 -3.23
C LEU A 46 -18.22 21.22 -1.94
N LEU A 47 -19.00 22.29 -1.81
CA LEU A 47 -19.86 22.49 -0.64
C LEU A 47 -20.86 21.34 -0.48
N GLN A 48 -21.44 20.87 -1.59
CA GLN A 48 -22.37 19.75 -1.56
C GLN A 48 -21.68 18.49 -1.03
N TYR A 49 -20.49 18.15 -1.52
CA TYR A 49 -19.72 17.01 -1.02
C TYR A 49 -19.41 17.13 0.49
N LEU A 50 -18.96 18.31 0.94
CA LEU A 50 -18.65 18.56 2.35
C LEU A 50 -19.87 18.34 3.26
N LEU A 51 -21.03 18.87 2.86
CA LEU A 51 -22.25 18.79 3.65
C LEU A 51 -22.89 17.39 3.62
N THR A 52 -22.81 16.66 2.50
CA THR A 52 -23.51 15.38 2.37
C THR A 52 -22.66 14.17 2.79
N ILE A 53 -21.34 14.23 2.59
CA ILE A 53 -20.44 13.09 2.82
C ILE A 53 -19.62 13.24 4.10
N PHE A 54 -19.07 14.44 4.34
CA PHE A 54 -18.07 14.66 5.38
C PHE A 54 -18.65 15.23 6.69
N LEU A 55 -19.85 15.80 6.65
CA LEU A 55 -20.55 16.33 7.82
C LEU A 55 -21.21 15.25 8.71
N PRO A 56 -21.83 14.18 8.16
CA PRO A 56 -22.49 13.17 8.99
C PRO A 56 -21.51 12.42 9.91
N ASP A 57 -21.99 12.14 11.13
CA ASP A 57 -21.25 11.34 12.10
C ASP A 57 -20.93 9.94 11.56
N PRO A 58 -19.75 9.35 11.89
CA PRO A 58 -19.38 8.00 11.48
C PRO A 58 -20.44 6.92 11.74
N SER A 59 -21.20 7.03 12.84
CA SER A 59 -22.26 6.07 13.19
C SER A 59 -23.44 6.08 12.22
N LEU A 60 -23.66 7.17 11.50
CA LEU A 60 -24.76 7.34 10.55
C LEU A 60 -24.39 6.89 9.12
N ARG A 61 -23.09 6.76 8.83
CA ARG A 61 -22.58 6.39 7.49
C ARG A 61 -23.18 5.10 6.91
N PRO A 62 -23.40 4.01 7.68
CA PRO A 62 -24.00 2.79 7.14
C PRO A 62 -25.44 2.95 6.67
N LYS A 63 -26.14 4.01 7.13
CA LYS A 63 -27.52 4.32 6.76
C LYS A 63 -27.59 5.26 5.54
N LEU A 64 -26.46 5.81 5.12
CA LEU A 64 -26.36 6.74 4.01
C LEU A 64 -25.87 6.02 2.76
N VAL A 65 -26.38 6.42 1.60
CA VAL A 65 -25.82 5.98 0.31
C VAL A 65 -24.59 6.82 0.01
N LEU A 66 -23.44 6.35 0.49
CA LEU A 66 -22.14 6.97 0.24
C LEU A 66 -21.54 6.44 -1.08
N PRO A 67 -20.70 7.24 -1.76
CA PRO A 67 -19.98 6.74 -2.93
C PRO A 67 -19.11 5.54 -2.54
N ALA A 68 -19.11 4.52 -3.40
CA ALA A 68 -18.35 3.30 -3.16
C ALA A 68 -16.85 3.60 -3.06
N SER A 69 -16.19 2.99 -2.09
CA SER A 69 -14.73 2.97 -2.01
C SER A 69 -14.18 2.31 -3.27
N GLY A 70 -13.39 3.04 -4.05
CA GLY A 70 -12.71 2.49 -5.22
C GLY A 70 -11.63 1.47 -4.82
N ASP A 71 -11.16 0.69 -5.80
CA ASP A 71 -10.04 -0.23 -5.58
C ASP A 71 -8.75 0.56 -5.26
N VAL A 72 -8.12 0.22 -4.15
CA VAL A 72 -6.93 0.90 -3.63
C VAL A 72 -5.69 0.06 -3.89
N ASP A 73 -4.73 0.64 -4.61
CA ASP A 73 -3.48 -0.04 -4.93
C ASP A 73 -2.53 -0.07 -3.72
N TYR A 74 -2.33 -1.26 -3.14
CA TYR A 74 -1.43 -1.50 -2.00
C TYR A 74 -0.02 -1.98 -2.39
N ARG A 75 0.32 -1.99 -3.69
CA ARG A 75 1.63 -2.48 -4.13
C ARG A 75 2.75 -1.67 -3.48
N PRO A 76 3.81 -2.33 -2.96
CA PRO A 76 4.95 -1.62 -2.44
C PRO A 76 5.76 -0.99 -3.58
N ALA A 77 6.33 0.18 -3.31
CA ALA A 77 7.35 0.77 -4.17
C ALA A 77 8.73 0.18 -3.83
N CYS A 78 9.45 -0.31 -4.83
CA CYS A 78 10.81 -0.80 -4.64
C CYS A 78 11.76 0.35 -4.24
N ARG A 79 12.71 0.08 -3.33
CA ARG A 79 13.66 1.11 -2.88
C ARG A 79 14.67 1.53 -3.94
N CYS A 80 14.98 0.63 -4.88
CA CYS A 80 15.94 0.85 -5.95
C CYS A 80 15.45 1.82 -7.04
N HIS A 81 14.21 1.68 -7.53
CA HIS A 81 13.68 2.51 -8.63
C HIS A 81 12.47 3.37 -8.24
N GLN A 82 11.93 3.21 -7.03
CA GLN A 82 10.71 3.88 -6.57
C GLN A 82 9.47 3.59 -7.43
N LYS A 83 9.49 2.44 -8.13
CA LYS A 83 8.36 1.95 -8.92
C LYS A 83 7.56 0.93 -8.12
N LEU A 84 6.24 0.96 -8.29
CA LEU A 84 5.33 -0.05 -7.76
C LEU A 84 5.63 -1.40 -8.39
N ILE A 85 5.70 -2.45 -7.58
CA ILE A 85 5.95 -3.82 -8.03
C ILE A 85 4.91 -4.79 -7.45
N SER A 86 4.56 -5.83 -8.19
CA SER A 86 3.69 -6.92 -7.72
C SER A 86 4.47 -8.05 -7.06
N VAL A 87 5.67 -8.34 -7.56
CA VAL A 87 6.57 -9.38 -7.03
C VAL A 87 7.96 -8.77 -6.83
N GLY A 88 8.56 -9.04 -5.69
CA GLY A 88 9.87 -8.50 -5.34
C GLY A 88 10.58 -9.33 -4.27
N TRP A 89 11.81 -8.91 -3.95
CA TRP A 89 12.64 -9.49 -2.91
C TRP A 89 12.57 -8.62 -1.66
N VAL A 90 12.64 -9.23 -0.47
CA VAL A 90 12.63 -8.50 0.80
C VAL A 90 13.94 -8.77 1.53
N CYS A 91 14.59 -7.70 2.00
CA CYS A 91 15.77 -7.84 2.84
C CYS A 91 15.37 -8.43 4.20
N SER A 92 15.98 -9.54 4.61
CA SER A 92 15.71 -10.20 5.89
C SER A 92 16.12 -9.40 7.13
N VAL A 93 16.92 -8.34 6.97
CA VAL A 93 17.41 -7.51 8.08
C VAL A 93 16.59 -6.23 8.22
N CYS A 94 16.51 -5.42 7.16
CA CYS A 94 15.85 -4.11 7.20
C CYS A 94 14.45 -4.08 6.58
N LEU A 95 13.92 -5.23 6.14
CA LEU A 95 12.60 -5.36 5.49
C LEU A 95 12.40 -4.47 4.26
N THR A 96 13.48 -3.95 3.67
CA THR A 96 13.41 -3.16 2.44
C THR A 96 12.98 -4.05 1.27
N VAL A 97 12.04 -3.55 0.46
CA VAL A 97 11.57 -4.19 -0.78
C VAL A 97 12.44 -3.80 -1.97
N LEU A 98 12.89 -4.80 -2.73
CA LEU A 98 13.75 -4.70 -3.91
C LEU A 98 13.02 -5.29 -5.13
N CYS A 99 13.15 -4.66 -6.31
CA CYS A 99 12.52 -5.19 -7.53
C CYS A 99 13.32 -6.30 -8.22
N GLN A 100 14.62 -6.42 -7.90
CA GLN A 100 15.53 -7.41 -8.47
C GLN A 100 16.44 -7.95 -7.37
N PHE A 101 16.92 -9.17 -7.55
CA PHE A 101 17.86 -9.77 -6.62
C PHE A 101 19.22 -9.07 -6.73
N THR A 102 19.75 -8.60 -5.59
CA THR A 102 21.12 -8.09 -5.46
C THR A 102 21.78 -8.82 -4.29
N PRO A 103 23.06 -9.23 -4.38
CA PRO A 103 23.74 -9.95 -3.30
C PRO A 103 24.01 -9.09 -2.06
N ILE A 104 23.85 -7.77 -2.16
CA ILE A 104 24.02 -6.79 -1.09
C ILE A 104 22.76 -5.94 -1.02
N CYS A 105 22.26 -5.68 0.19
CA CYS A 105 21.15 -4.76 0.38
C CYS A 105 21.59 -3.30 0.15
N LEU A 106 20.89 -2.58 -0.74
CA LEU A 106 21.18 -1.18 -1.04
C LEU A 106 20.89 -0.21 0.13
N THR A 107 20.10 -0.63 1.13
CA THR A 107 19.75 0.21 2.29
C THR A 107 20.67 -0.02 3.48
N CYS A 108 20.84 -1.29 3.90
CA CYS A 108 21.56 -1.63 5.12
C CYS A 108 22.93 -2.29 4.87
N GLN A 109 23.35 -2.42 3.60
CA GLN A 109 24.64 -2.99 3.17
C GLN A 109 24.90 -4.43 3.63
N THR A 110 23.90 -5.13 4.14
CA THR A 110 24.02 -6.54 4.50
C THR A 110 24.28 -7.39 3.26
N VAL A 111 25.29 -8.24 3.33
CA VAL A 111 25.60 -9.24 2.29
C VAL A 111 24.72 -10.46 2.51
N PHE A 112 23.95 -10.85 1.50
CA PHE A 112 23.13 -12.04 1.55
C PHE A 112 23.99 -13.28 1.27
N LYS A 113 24.04 -14.20 2.23
CA LYS A 113 24.60 -15.53 2.01
C LYS A 113 23.64 -16.32 1.14
N VAL A 114 23.84 -16.27 -0.18
CA VAL A 114 23.10 -17.14 -1.09
C VAL A 114 23.62 -18.55 -0.89
N LEU A 115 22.92 -19.33 -0.07
CA LEU A 115 23.06 -20.78 -0.12
C LEU A 115 22.56 -21.17 -1.50
N ILE A 116 23.48 -21.32 -2.45
CA ILE A 116 23.16 -21.88 -3.76
C ILE A 116 22.48 -23.20 -3.45
N LEU A 117 21.17 -23.27 -3.70
CA LEU A 117 20.41 -24.51 -3.67
C LEU A 117 21.00 -25.34 -4.81
N ALA A 118 22.08 -26.07 -4.53
CA ALA A 118 22.72 -26.94 -5.48
C ALA A 118 21.64 -27.94 -5.90
N LYS A 119 21.16 -27.81 -7.14
CA LYS A 119 20.22 -28.78 -7.71
C LYS A 119 20.85 -30.16 -7.52
N PRO A 120 20.19 -31.12 -6.87
CA PRO A 120 20.75 -32.44 -6.70
C PRO A 120 20.96 -33.04 -8.11
N THR A 121 22.21 -33.18 -8.51
CA THR A 121 22.57 -33.85 -9.75
C THR A 121 22.11 -35.30 -9.64
N LYS A 122 21.06 -35.68 -10.38
CA LYS A 122 20.65 -37.08 -10.55
C LYS A 122 21.83 -37.83 -11.18
N LYS A 123 22.61 -38.56 -10.38
CA LYS A 123 23.59 -39.54 -10.89
C LYS A 123 22.81 -40.61 -11.66
N ARG A 124 22.88 -40.56 -13.00
CA ARG A 124 22.34 -41.60 -13.88
C ARG A 124 23.18 -42.86 -13.69
N LYS A 125 22.66 -43.85 -12.95
CA LYS A 125 23.29 -45.18 -12.89
C LYS A 125 23.35 -45.75 -14.31
N ARG A 126 24.56 -46.02 -14.81
CA ARG A 126 24.79 -46.88 -15.98
C ARG A 126 24.56 -48.31 -15.52
N ASN A 127 23.53 -48.96 -16.04
CA ASN A 127 23.41 -50.41 -15.93
C ASN A 127 24.45 -51.04 -16.86
N ILE A 128 25.27 -51.92 -16.30
CA ILE A 128 26.02 -52.97 -17.01
C ILE A 128 25.12 -54.19 -17.04
#